data_AF-A0A7V8LL06-F1
#
_entry.id   AF-A0A7V8LL06-F1
#
_cell.length_a   1.000
_cell.length_b   1.000
_cell.length_c   1.000
_cell.angle_alpha   90.00
_cell.angle_beta   90.00
_cell.angle_gamma   90.00
#
_symmetry.space_group_name_H-M   'P 1'
#
loop_
_entity.id
_entity.type
_entity.pdbx_description
1 polymer ?
#
loop_
_entity_poly.entity_id
_entity_poly.type
_entity_poly.pdbx_seq_one_letter_code
_entity_poly.pdbx_strand_id
1 'polypeptide(L)'
;MRTHSVEEASAILGAPSVRWVTEQLRAGRLRGYKVGRHWRMTDEDIAASIEIMRPVGRRSSVSVPIGAALTPTSRRRVVSILQATRMSHGPNRR
;
A
#
# COMPACT_ATOMS: atom_id res chain seq x y z
N MET A 1 -8.82 29.13 5.01
CA MET A 1 -9.25 28.09 4.06
C MET A 1 -8.83 28.53 2.66
N ARG A 2 -7.71 28.01 2.16
CA ARG A 2 -7.31 28.22 0.77
C ARG A 2 -7.90 27.09 -0.08
N THR A 3 -8.23 27.41 -1.32
CA THR A 3 -8.65 26.42 -2.31
C THR A 3 -7.56 26.27 -3.35
N HIS A 4 -7.35 25.04 -3.79
CA HIS A 4 -6.34 24.65 -4.76
C HIS A 4 -7.03 24.14 -6.03
N SER A 5 -6.44 24.46 -7.17
CA SER A 5 -6.81 23.79 -8.43
C SER A 5 -6.32 22.33 -8.42
N VAL A 6 -6.72 21.54 -9.41
CA VAL A 6 -6.22 20.15 -9.55
C VAL A 6 -4.73 20.13 -9.84
N GLU A 7 -4.23 21.12 -10.56
CA GLU A 7 -2.83 21.28 -10.89
C GLU A 7 -2.00 21.54 -9.63
N GLU A 8 -2.44 22.49 -8.80
CA GLU A 8 -1.81 22.77 -7.50
C GLU A 8 -1.89 21.55 -6.58
N ALA A 9 -3.07 20.93 -6.47
CA ALA A 9 -3.25 19.73 -5.65
C ALA A 9 -2.37 18.56 -6.13
N SER A 10 -2.17 18.40 -7.45
CA SER A 10 -1.27 17.39 -8.00
C SER A 10 0.17 17.61 -7.56
N ALA A 11 0.63 18.87 -7.55
CA ALA A 11 1.96 19.21 -7.06
C ALA A 11 2.10 18.97 -5.56
N ILE A 12 1.09 19.37 -4.76
CA ILE A 12 1.11 19.21 -3.30
C ILE A 12 1.07 17.74 -2.89
N LEU A 13 0.23 16.92 -3.54
CA LEU A 13 0.12 15.50 -3.27
C LEU A 13 1.32 14.69 -3.79
N GLY A 14 2.17 15.28 -4.63
CA GLY A 14 3.20 14.54 -5.36
C GLY A 14 2.60 13.50 -6.32
N ALA A 15 1.42 13.79 -6.87
CA ALA A 15 0.71 12.86 -7.73
C ALA A 15 1.40 12.71 -9.10
N PRO A 16 1.33 11.53 -9.74
CA PRO A 16 2.02 11.27 -11.00
C PRO A 16 1.50 12.09 -12.18
N SER A 17 0.25 12.58 -12.13
CA SER A 17 -0.31 13.52 -13.10
C SER A 17 -1.61 14.16 -12.61
N VAL A 18 -1.95 15.32 -13.17
CA VAL A 18 -3.25 16.00 -12.98
C VAL A 18 -4.43 15.11 -13.38
N ARG A 19 -4.24 14.32 -14.47
CA ARG A 19 -5.22 13.36 -14.96
C ARG A 19 -5.56 12.31 -13.90
N TRP A 20 -4.53 11.76 -13.24
CA TRP A 20 -4.71 10.79 -12.17
C TRP A 20 -5.51 11.38 -11.01
N VAL A 21 -5.20 12.60 -10.57
CA VAL A 21 -5.95 13.28 -9.49
C VAL A 21 -7.43 13.45 -9.86
N THR A 22 -7.69 13.88 -11.11
CA THR A 22 -9.05 14.03 -11.63
C THR A 22 -9.81 12.70 -11.63
N GLU A 23 -9.16 11.60 -12.01
CA GLU A 23 -9.76 10.26 -11.98
C GLU A 23 -10.10 9.82 -10.56
N GLN A 24 -9.22 10.08 -9.59
CA GLN A 24 -9.50 9.72 -8.20
C GLN A 24 -10.62 10.55 -7.59
N LEU A 25 -10.72 11.84 -7.93
CA LEU A 25 -11.84 12.70 -7.53
C LEU A 25 -13.16 12.21 -8.12
N ARG A 26 -13.16 11.84 -9.41
CA ARG A 26 -14.35 11.24 -10.06
C ARG A 26 -14.74 9.89 -9.45
N ALA A 27 -13.76 9.12 -9.00
CA ALA A 27 -13.99 7.84 -8.32
C ALA A 27 -14.38 8.00 -6.84
N GLY A 28 -14.40 9.23 -6.29
CA GLY A 28 -14.71 9.50 -4.89
C GLY A 28 -13.66 9.01 -3.91
N ARG A 29 -12.43 8.73 -4.37
CA ARG A 29 -11.33 8.27 -3.51
C ARG A 29 -10.56 9.42 -2.86
N LEU A 30 -10.48 10.55 -3.54
CA LEU A 30 -9.97 11.81 -2.98
C LEU A 30 -11.13 12.71 -2.59
N ARG A 31 -10.92 13.52 -1.55
CA ARG A 31 -11.87 14.57 -1.17
C ARG A 31 -11.68 15.79 -2.05
N GLY A 32 -12.77 16.45 -2.38
CA GLY A 32 -12.79 17.65 -3.21
C GLY A 32 -14.18 17.86 -3.79
N TYR A 33 -14.38 19.02 -4.40
CA TYR A 33 -15.68 19.40 -4.95
C TYR A 33 -15.54 19.98 -6.35
N LYS A 34 -16.64 19.90 -7.12
CA LYS A 34 -16.67 20.33 -8.51
C LYS A 34 -17.32 21.70 -8.62
N VAL A 35 -16.61 22.65 -9.22
CA VAL A 35 -17.09 24.00 -9.54
C VAL A 35 -17.13 24.16 -11.05
N GLY A 36 -18.32 24.09 -11.62
CA GLY A 36 -18.52 24.08 -13.07
C GLY A 36 -17.79 22.90 -13.73
N ARG A 37 -16.79 23.20 -14.56
CA ARG A 37 -15.95 22.17 -15.24
C ARG A 37 -14.64 21.88 -14.52
N HIS A 38 -14.37 22.54 -13.39
CA HIS A 38 -13.11 22.43 -12.66
C HIS A 38 -13.32 21.72 -11.33
N TRP A 39 -12.36 20.90 -10.93
CA TRP A 39 -12.29 20.37 -9.58
C TRP A 39 -11.47 21.29 -8.69
N ARG A 40 -11.85 21.37 -7.42
CA ARG A 40 -11.18 22.15 -6.38
C ARG A 40 -11.03 21.30 -5.13
N MET A 41 -9.95 21.54 -4.40
CA MET A 41 -9.67 20.90 -3.12
C MET A 41 -9.31 21.99 -2.11
N THR A 42 -9.80 21.86 -0.88
CA THR A 42 -9.31 22.70 0.23
C THR A 42 -8.02 22.14 0.81
N ASP A 43 -7.36 22.92 1.66
CA ASP A 43 -6.24 22.42 2.48
C ASP A 43 -6.66 21.16 3.28
N GLU A 44 -7.88 21.15 3.84
CA GLU A 44 -8.39 20.00 4.61
C GLU A 44 -8.64 18.77 3.73
N ASP A 45 -9.14 18.97 2.51
CA ASP A 45 -9.35 17.89 1.55
C ASP A 45 -8.04 17.20 1.17
N ILE A 46 -6.99 17.99 0.94
CA ILE A 46 -5.64 17.51 0.64
C ILE A 46 -5.08 16.75 1.83
N ALA A 47 -5.16 17.31 3.05
CA ALA A 47 -4.68 16.64 4.25
C ALA A 47 -5.39 15.30 4.49
N ALA A 48 -6.71 15.27 4.36
CA ALA A 48 -7.49 14.03 4.49
C ALA A 48 -7.11 13.00 3.42
N SER A 49 -6.83 13.46 2.21
CA SER A 49 -6.37 12.60 1.11
C SER A 49 -5.02 11.96 1.41
N ILE A 50 -4.07 12.72 1.96
CA ILE A 50 -2.77 12.21 2.40
C ILE A 50 -2.95 11.14 3.48
N GLU A 51 -3.84 11.35 4.44
CA GLU A 51 -4.11 10.37 5.50
C GLU A 51 -4.75 9.08 4.96
N ILE A 52 -5.60 9.14 3.94
CA ILE A 52 -6.14 7.95 3.27
C ILE A 52 -5.03 7.17 2.54
N MET A 53 -4.09 7.89 1.90
CA MET A 53 -2.99 7.28 1.15
C MET A 53 -1.84 6.80 2.03
N ARG A 54 -1.74 7.31 3.26
CA ARG A 54 -0.74 6.87 4.22
C ARG A 54 -0.92 5.37 4.44
N PRO A 55 0.12 4.56 4.18
CA PRO A 55 0.01 3.13 4.44
C PRO A 55 -0.24 2.94 5.93
N VAL A 56 -1.44 2.48 6.29
CA VAL A 56 -1.74 2.01 7.65
C VAL A 56 -0.73 0.90 7.91
N GLY A 57 0.14 1.15 8.90
CA GLY A 57 1.41 0.47 9.10
C GLY A 57 1.36 -0.99 8.69
N ARG A 58 2.32 -1.38 7.82
CA ARG A 58 2.60 -2.74 7.35
C ARG A 58 1.85 -3.74 8.23
N ARG A 59 0.68 -4.23 7.76
CA ARG A 59 -0.10 -5.24 8.50
C ARG A 59 0.92 -6.19 9.07
N SER A 60 1.04 -6.21 10.41
CA SER A 60 1.92 -7.15 11.11
C SER A 60 1.67 -8.47 10.41
N SER A 61 2.66 -8.97 9.68
CA SER A 61 2.49 -10.20 8.92
C SER A 61 2.10 -11.21 9.98
N VAL A 62 0.83 -11.56 10.05
CA VAL A 62 0.38 -12.60 10.96
C VAL A 62 1.23 -13.77 10.53
N SER A 63 2.10 -14.21 11.43
CA SER A 63 2.94 -15.38 11.19
C SER A 63 1.98 -16.56 11.12
N VAL A 64 1.43 -16.78 9.93
CA VAL A 64 0.63 -17.96 9.65
C VAL A 64 1.64 -19.10 9.67
N PRO A 65 1.50 -20.09 10.57
CA PRO A 65 2.45 -21.18 10.63
C PRO A 65 2.52 -21.82 9.24
N ILE A 66 3.75 -22.00 8.74
CA ILE A 66 4.03 -22.59 7.43
C ILE A 66 3.34 -23.95 7.40
N GLY A 67 2.22 -24.04 6.68
CA GLY A 67 1.40 -25.24 6.63
C GLY A 67 -0.08 -25.05 6.90
N ALA A 68 -0.53 -23.94 7.49
CA ALA A 68 -1.96 -23.76 7.80
C ALA A 68 -2.85 -23.78 6.54
N ALA A 69 -2.33 -23.32 5.39
CA ALA A 69 -3.02 -23.35 4.10
C ALA A 69 -2.50 -24.42 3.13
N LEU A 70 -1.59 -25.30 3.56
CA LEU A 70 -1.00 -26.33 2.70
C LEU A 70 -1.74 -27.65 2.85
N THR A 71 -2.02 -28.29 1.71
CA THR A 71 -2.44 -29.70 1.69
C THR A 71 -1.35 -30.59 2.30
N PRO A 72 -1.70 -31.77 2.83
CA PRO A 72 -0.75 -32.64 3.54
C PRO A 72 0.55 -32.95 2.75
N THR A 73 0.43 -33.17 1.45
CA THR A 73 1.55 -33.44 0.54
C THR A 73 2.44 -32.22 0.32
N SER A 74 1.84 -31.03 0.17
CA SER A 74 2.60 -29.79 0.01
C SER A 74 3.34 -29.43 1.30
N ARG A 75 2.70 -29.61 2.46
CA ARG A 75 3.31 -29.42 3.79
C ARG A 75 4.55 -30.31 3.98
N ARG A 76 4.46 -31.58 3.60
CA ARG A 76 5.57 -32.56 3.76
C ARG A 76 6.79 -32.19 2.91
N ARG A 77 6.60 -31.68 1.68
CA ARG A 77 7.71 -31.23 0.81
C ARG A 77 8.45 -30.02 1.37
N VAL A 78 7.72 -29.01 1.85
CA VAL A 78 8.33 -27.78 2.41
C VAL A 78 9.12 -28.08 3.69
N VAL A 79 8.56 -28.91 4.58
CA VAL A 79 9.26 -29.33 5.80
C VAL A 79 10.55 -30.12 5.48
N SER A 80 10.50 -31.01 4.49
CA SER A 80 11.69 -31.76 4.05
C SER A 80 12.81 -30.86 3.53
N ILE A 81 12.47 -29.82 2.77
CA ILE A 81 13.45 -28.86 2.24
C ILE A 81 14.08 -28.04 3.38
N LEU A 82 13.28 -27.55 4.32
CA LEU A 82 13.77 -26.76 5.45
C LEU A 82 14.65 -27.58 6.41
N GLN A 83 14.37 -28.87 6.58
CA GLN A 83 15.22 -29.77 7.37
C GLN A 83 16.56 -30.06 6.69
N ALA A 84 16.57 -30.21 5.36
CA ALA A 84 17.80 -30.38 4.60
C ALA A 84 18.71 -29.14 4.68
N THR A 85 18.13 -27.94 4.66
CA THR A 85 18.89 -26.68 4.81
C THR A 85 19.50 -26.52 6.21
N ARG A 86 18.82 -27.01 7.26
CA ARG A 86 19.33 -26.94 8.63
C ARG A 86 20.50 -27.90 8.91
N MET A 87 20.68 -28.92 8.10
CA MET A 87 21.78 -29.91 8.23
C MET A 87 23.07 -29.49 7.51
N SER A 88 23.07 -28.40 6.73
CA SER A 88 24.26 -27.96 5.97
C SER A 88 25.12 -26.90 6.69
N HIS A 89 24.79 -26.52 7.93
CA HIS A 89 25.56 -25.54 8.72
C HIS A 89 26.02 -26.14 10.05
N GLY A 90 26.86 -27.18 9.98
CA GLY A 90 27.65 -27.65 11.12
C GLY A 90 28.93 -26.83 11.26
N PRO A 91 29.34 -26.40 12.47
CA PRO A 91 30.53 -25.58 12.65
C PRO A 91 31.78 -26.42 12.40
N ASN A 92 32.64 -25.95 11.51
CA ASN A 92 33.96 -26.52 11.27
C ASN A 92 34.84 -26.28 12.51
N ARG A 93 35.15 -27.34 13.26
CA ARG A 93 36.26 -27.33 14.24
C ARG A 93 37.34 -28.29 13.78
N ARG A 94 38.54 -27.73 13.76
CA ARG A 94 39.86 -28.30 13.46
C ARG A 94 40.17 -29.54 14.30
#